data_AF-A0A2M7IEX7-F1
#
_entry.id   AF-A0A2M7IEX7-F1
#
_cell.length_a   1.000
_cell.length_b   1.000
_cell.length_c   1.000
_cell.angle_alpha   90.00
_cell.angle_beta   90.00
_cell.angle_gamma   90.00
#
_symmetry.space_group_name_H-M   'P 1'
#
loop_
_entity.id
_entity.type
_entity.pdbx_description
1 polymer ?
#
loop_
_entity_poly.entity_id
_entity_poly.type
_entity_poly.pdbx_seq_one_letter_code
_entity_poly.pdbx_strand_id
1 'polypeptide(L)'
;MSLSFENYKEQSERKGSPKRLVLALEMLEKFVASKIETKGRENLDKISKGKRVIIACSHISDMDMGMAAYALRNDFDLLITHQSVQTLFAEPGIALAMKMAGKDNFLPIDWRRSNDGKQGKVNPNNFIEIAKSVERSGKTPLVAAHNPSKSGSLKRAVTAR
;
A
#
# COMPACT_ATOMS: atom_id res chain seq x y z
N MET A 1 2.13 -26.00 -3.23
CA MET A 1 1.34 -25.27 -4.24
C MET A 1 2.27 -24.39 -5.02
N SER A 2 2.56 -24.73 -6.28
CA SER A 2 3.27 -23.83 -7.20
C SER A 2 2.31 -22.76 -7.69
N LEU A 3 2.65 -21.49 -7.48
CA LEU A 3 1.95 -20.40 -8.16
C LEU A 3 2.36 -20.48 -9.65
N SER A 4 1.45 -20.93 -10.52
CA SER A 4 1.68 -20.91 -11.96
C SER A 4 1.50 -19.49 -12.49
N PHE A 5 2.57 -18.89 -13.00
CA PHE A 5 2.57 -17.50 -13.50
C PHE A 5 1.94 -17.35 -14.90
N GLU A 6 1.27 -18.37 -15.42
CA GLU A 6 0.83 -18.42 -16.82
C GLU A 6 -0.47 -17.64 -17.12
N ASN A 7 -1.21 -17.18 -16.10
CA ASN A 7 -2.50 -16.49 -16.29
C ASN A 7 -2.48 -14.98 -15.99
N TYR A 8 -1.30 -14.36 -15.87
CA TYR A 8 -1.22 -12.95 -15.53
C TYR A 8 -1.48 -12.05 -16.75
N LYS A 9 -2.72 -11.55 -16.88
CA LYS A 9 -3.03 -10.47 -17.84
C LYS A 9 -2.16 -9.24 -17.56
N GLU A 10 -1.52 -8.73 -18.62
CA GLU A 10 -0.79 -7.46 -18.61
C GLU A 10 -1.69 -6.33 -18.13
N GLN A 11 -1.13 -5.36 -17.40
CA GLN A 11 -1.89 -4.20 -16.92
C GLN A 11 -2.13 -3.26 -18.10
N SER A 12 -3.35 -3.23 -18.64
CA SER A 12 -3.71 -2.38 -19.78
C SER A 12 -3.73 -0.91 -19.35
N GLU A 13 -2.62 -0.22 -19.60
CA GLU A 13 -2.39 1.21 -19.35
C GLU A 13 -2.50 1.67 -17.88
N ARG A 14 -1.75 2.73 -17.55
CA ARG A 14 -1.83 3.38 -16.23
C ARG A 14 -3.20 4.04 -16.11
N LYS A 15 -4.02 3.54 -15.19
CA LYS A 15 -5.34 4.09 -14.88
C LYS A 15 -5.32 4.67 -13.48
N GLY A 16 -5.84 5.89 -13.30
CA GLY A 16 -5.99 6.49 -11.99
C GLY A 16 -7.05 5.82 -11.12
N SER A 17 -6.97 6.09 -9.82
CA SER A 17 -7.90 5.59 -8.81
C SER A 17 -9.33 6.12 -8.99
N PRO A 18 -10.34 5.40 -8.48
CA PRO A 18 -11.73 5.84 -8.54
C PRO A 18 -11.94 7.20 -7.88
N LYS A 19 -12.85 8.03 -8.44
CA LYS A 19 -13.14 9.40 -7.95
C LYS A 19 -13.39 9.49 -6.44
N ARG A 20 -14.11 8.51 -5.87
CA ARG A 20 -14.39 8.47 -4.42
C ARG A 20 -13.12 8.35 -3.56
N LEU A 21 -12.12 7.59 -4.02
CA LEU A 21 -10.85 7.47 -3.32
C LEU A 21 -10.05 8.76 -3.45
N VAL A 22 -10.01 9.32 -4.67
CA VAL A 22 -9.35 10.61 -4.96
C VAL A 22 -9.91 11.71 -4.04
N LEU A 23 -11.23 11.84 -3.95
CA LEU A 23 -11.89 12.83 -3.09
C LEU A 23 -11.54 12.62 -1.61
N ALA A 24 -11.56 11.37 -1.12
CA ALA A 24 -11.22 11.08 0.27
C ALA A 24 -9.77 11.44 0.61
N LEU A 25 -8.82 11.18 -0.32
CA LEU A 25 -7.41 11.54 -0.16
C LEU A 25 -7.21 13.06 -0.22
N GLU A 26 -7.95 13.77 -1.07
CA GLU A 26 -7.94 15.24 -1.12
C GLU A 26 -8.50 15.89 0.14
N MET A 27 -9.52 15.29 0.75
CA MET A 27 -10.01 15.74 2.05
C MET A 27 -8.95 15.52 3.13
N LEU A 28 -8.33 14.33 3.19
CA LEU A 28 -7.27 14.03 4.15
C LEU A 28 -6.10 15.02 4.04
N GLU A 29 -5.66 15.33 2.82
CA GLU A 29 -4.58 16.29 2.57
C GLU A 29 -4.86 17.65 3.21
N LYS A 30 -6.06 18.21 2.98
CA LYS A 30 -6.46 19.52 3.52
C LYS A 30 -6.41 19.61 5.04
N PHE A 31 -6.55 18.49 5.75
CA PHE A 31 -6.48 18.46 7.22
C PHE A 31 -5.05 18.26 7.75
N VAL A 32 -4.15 17.70 6.95
CA VAL A 32 -2.83 17.23 7.41
C VAL A 32 -1.71 18.14 6.94
N ALA A 33 -1.82 18.73 5.75
CA ALA A 33 -0.79 19.56 5.16
C ALA A 33 -1.40 20.79 4.49
N SER A 34 -0.68 21.91 4.54
CA SER A 34 -1.05 23.11 3.78
C SER A 34 -0.70 23.00 2.30
N LYS A 35 0.27 22.14 1.95
CA LYS A 35 0.70 21.86 0.58
C LYS A 35 1.49 20.55 0.51
N ILE A 36 1.08 19.64 -0.38
CA ILE A 36 1.89 18.49 -0.79
C ILE A 36 2.61 18.78 -2.10
N GLU A 37 3.93 18.58 -2.11
CA GLU A 37 4.75 18.61 -3.33
C GLU A 37 5.25 17.20 -3.66
N THR A 38 5.13 16.79 -4.92
CA THR A 38 5.64 15.50 -5.41
C THR A 38 6.78 15.76 -6.41
N LYS A 39 7.97 15.25 -6.11
CA LYS A 39 9.14 15.30 -6.99
C LYS A 39 9.42 13.90 -7.57
N GLY A 40 10.07 13.85 -8.74
CA GLY A 40 10.45 12.58 -9.34
C GLY A 40 9.34 11.88 -10.13
N ARG A 41 8.27 12.59 -10.49
CA ARG A 41 7.12 12.02 -11.22
C ARG A 41 7.50 11.54 -12.61
N GLU A 42 8.50 12.17 -13.23
CA GLU A 42 9.12 11.75 -14.49
C GLU A 42 9.72 10.34 -14.43
N ASN A 43 10.00 9.79 -13.24
CA ASN A 43 10.45 8.41 -13.10
C ASN A 43 9.34 7.39 -13.40
N LEU A 44 8.06 7.79 -13.35
CA LEU A 44 6.97 6.90 -13.73
C LEU A 44 7.07 6.50 -15.20
N ASP A 45 7.61 7.35 -16.07
CA ASP A 45 7.75 7.08 -17.50
C ASP A 45 8.82 6.03 -17.83
N LYS A 46 9.69 5.73 -16.87
CA LYS A 46 10.68 4.64 -16.96
C LYS A 46 10.04 3.26 -16.74
N ILE A 47 8.81 3.21 -16.21
CA ILE A 47 8.07 1.96 -16.01
C ILE A 47 7.54 1.51 -17.38
N SER A 48 7.97 0.32 -17.81
CA SER A 48 7.53 -0.27 -19.07
C SER A 48 6.01 -0.45 -19.08
N LYS A 49 5.37 -0.10 -20.22
CA LYS A 49 3.94 -0.32 -20.43
C LYS A 49 3.59 -1.80 -20.22
N GLY A 50 2.42 -2.08 -19.65
CA GLY A 50 1.96 -3.45 -19.39
C GLY A 50 2.52 -4.08 -18.11
N LYS A 51 3.60 -3.53 -17.52
CA LYS A 51 4.16 -4.06 -16.27
C LYS A 51 3.30 -3.70 -15.08
N ARG A 52 3.06 -4.70 -14.23
CA ARG A 52 2.49 -4.51 -12.90
C ARG A 52 3.50 -3.84 -11.99
N VAL A 53 3.01 -2.95 -11.15
CA VAL A 53 3.81 -2.17 -10.20
C VAL A 53 3.40 -2.55 -8.78
N ILE A 54 4.37 -2.57 -7.87
CA ILE A 54 4.11 -2.53 -6.43
C ILE A 54 4.67 -1.21 -5.94
N ILE A 55 3.84 -0.41 -5.29
CA ILE A 55 4.28 0.84 -4.67
C ILE A 55 4.66 0.53 -3.24
N ALA A 56 5.89 0.84 -2.87
CA ALA A 56 6.37 0.73 -1.50
C ALA A 56 6.71 2.12 -0.98
N CYS A 57 6.22 2.47 0.21
CA CYS A 57 6.61 3.69 0.90
C CYS A 57 7.26 3.36 2.24
N SER A 58 7.92 4.33 2.86
CA SER A 58 8.36 4.21 4.24
C SER A 58 7.16 4.03 5.19
N HIS A 59 7.47 3.73 6.45
CA HIS A 59 6.50 3.76 7.53
C HIS A 59 7.09 4.45 8.75
N ILE A 60 7.52 5.69 8.54
CA ILE A 60 8.04 6.61 9.55
C ILE A 60 6.87 7.22 10.34
N SER A 61 5.74 7.45 9.67
CA SER A 61 4.52 7.96 10.29
C SER A 61 3.27 7.26 9.74
N ASP A 62 2.15 7.40 10.46
CA ASP A 62 0.83 6.94 9.99
C ASP A 62 0.37 7.69 8.73
N MET A 63 0.99 8.83 8.40
CA MET A 63 0.67 9.62 7.21
C MET A 63 1.33 9.09 5.94
N ASP A 64 2.41 8.32 6.03
CA ASP A 64 3.24 7.92 4.87
C ASP A 64 2.40 7.28 3.76
N MET A 65 1.51 6.36 4.13
CA MET A 65 0.64 5.65 3.20
C MET A 65 -0.40 6.58 2.56
N GLY A 66 -0.98 7.50 3.34
CA GLY A 66 -1.95 8.49 2.85
C GLY A 66 -1.31 9.47 1.88
N MET A 67 -0.10 9.94 2.19
CA MET A 67 0.67 10.86 1.33
C MET A 67 1.11 10.18 0.03
N ALA A 68 1.59 8.93 0.11
CA ALA A 68 1.94 8.14 -1.08
C ALA A 68 0.73 7.87 -1.97
N ALA A 69 -0.41 7.48 -1.36
CA ALA A 69 -1.66 7.29 -2.08
C ALA A 69 -2.10 8.59 -2.76
N TYR A 70 -2.05 9.72 -2.06
CA TYR A 70 -2.39 11.03 -2.62
C TYR A 70 -1.50 11.37 -3.83
N ALA A 71 -0.18 11.25 -3.71
CA ALA A 71 0.77 11.60 -4.77
C ALA A 71 0.53 10.82 -6.06
N LEU A 72 0.13 9.55 -5.94
CA LEU A 72 0.03 8.57 -7.03
C LEU A 72 -1.41 8.28 -7.48
N ARG A 73 -2.42 8.93 -6.87
CA ARG A 73 -3.84 8.66 -7.10
C ARG A 73 -4.28 8.78 -8.56
N ASN A 74 -3.64 9.65 -9.33
CA ASN A 74 -3.99 9.89 -10.73
C ASN A 74 -3.23 8.97 -11.70
N ASP A 75 -2.20 8.28 -11.24
CA ASP A 75 -1.34 7.42 -12.07
C ASP A 75 -1.68 5.93 -11.92
N PHE A 76 -2.25 5.54 -10.79
CA PHE A 76 -2.53 4.15 -10.47
C PHE A 76 -3.91 3.96 -9.83
N ASP A 77 -4.54 2.83 -10.12
CA ASP A 77 -5.76 2.35 -9.48
C ASP A 77 -5.33 1.61 -8.22
N LEU A 78 -5.39 2.29 -7.08
CA LEU A 78 -4.66 1.90 -5.88
C LEU A 78 -5.42 0.84 -5.07
N LEU A 79 -4.66 -0.13 -4.56
CA LEU A 79 -5.06 -1.04 -3.49
C LEU A 79 -4.21 -0.72 -2.24
N ILE A 80 -4.79 0.01 -1.30
CA ILE A 80 -4.14 0.46 -0.08
C ILE A 80 -4.13 -0.68 0.93
N THR A 81 -2.94 -1.17 1.29
CA THR A 81 -2.83 -2.11 2.41
C THR A 81 -2.93 -1.40 3.75
N HIS A 82 -3.59 -2.01 4.73
CA HIS A 82 -3.71 -1.45 6.08
C HIS A 82 -3.72 -2.57 7.12
N GLN A 83 -3.40 -2.27 8.37
CA GLN A 83 -3.31 -3.30 9.40
C GLN A 83 -4.70 -3.93 9.64
N SER A 84 -4.80 -5.26 9.64
CA SER A 84 -6.08 -5.97 9.83
C SER A 84 -6.73 -5.71 11.19
N VAL A 85 -5.94 -5.35 12.20
CA VAL A 85 -6.44 -4.87 13.50
C VAL A 85 -7.24 -3.56 13.39
N GLN A 86 -6.92 -2.69 12.44
CA GLN A 86 -7.72 -1.50 12.13
C GLN A 86 -9.02 -1.86 11.41
N THR A 87 -9.17 -3.06 10.85
CA THR A 87 -10.43 -3.56 10.28
C THR A 87 -11.30 -4.24 11.33
N LEU A 88 -10.68 -4.93 12.30
CA LEU A 88 -11.34 -5.66 13.37
C LEU A 88 -11.76 -4.77 14.55
N PHE A 89 -11.00 -3.70 14.79
CA PHE A 89 -11.23 -2.73 15.88
C PHE A 89 -11.26 -1.29 15.37
N ALA A 90 -11.71 -1.09 14.12
CA ALA A 90 -11.79 0.23 13.52
C ALA A 90 -12.57 1.17 14.45
N GLU A 91 -11.99 2.30 14.85
CA GLU A 91 -12.78 3.37 15.40
C GLU A 91 -13.87 3.74 14.37
N PRO A 92 -15.11 4.07 14.81
CA PRO A 92 -16.22 4.34 13.90
C PRO A 92 -15.88 5.36 12.80
N GLY A 93 -15.04 6.36 13.10
CA GLY A 93 -14.55 7.34 12.14
C GLY A 93 -13.71 6.74 11.01
N ILE A 94 -12.80 5.81 11.32
CA ILE A 94 -11.96 5.13 10.32
C ILE A 94 -12.83 4.23 9.42
N ALA A 95 -13.76 3.48 10.01
CA ALA A 95 -14.67 2.62 9.27
C ALA A 95 -15.55 3.44 8.29
N LEU A 96 -16.05 4.59 8.73
CA LEU A 96 -16.83 5.50 7.89
C LEU A 96 -15.97 6.11 6.78
N ALA A 97 -14.75 6.55 7.09
CA ALA A 97 -13.83 7.10 6.11
C ALA A 97 -13.48 6.07 5.02
N MET A 98 -13.17 4.82 5.41
CA MET A 98 -12.92 3.72 4.46
C MET A 98 -14.15 3.42 3.60
N LYS A 99 -15.36 3.47 4.18
CA LYS A 99 -16.61 3.30 3.43
C LYS A 99 -16.77 4.39 2.37
N MET A 100 -16.52 5.64 2.72
CA MET A 100 -16.58 6.78 1.79
C MET A 100 -15.50 6.68 0.70
N ALA A 101 -14.28 6.30 1.06
CA ALA A 101 -13.16 6.11 0.15
C ALA A 101 -13.32 4.87 -0.77
N GLY A 102 -14.32 4.02 -0.52
CA GLY A 102 -14.56 2.76 -1.21
C GLY A 102 -13.77 1.61 -0.59
N LYS A 103 -14.45 0.79 0.21
CA LYS A 103 -13.84 -0.30 0.98
C LYS A 103 -13.02 -1.29 0.15
N ASP A 104 -13.38 -1.50 -1.12
CA ASP A 104 -12.66 -2.35 -2.09
C ASP A 104 -11.32 -1.77 -2.55
N ASN A 105 -10.98 -0.54 -2.17
CA ASN A 105 -9.65 0.04 -2.35
C ASN A 105 -8.71 -0.32 -1.18
N PHE A 106 -9.20 -1.04 -0.17
CA PHE A 106 -8.43 -1.36 1.03
C PHE A 106 -8.28 -2.88 1.18
N LEU A 107 -7.03 -3.31 1.37
CA LEU A 107 -6.70 -4.70 1.67
C LEU A 107 -6.19 -4.81 3.12
N PRO A 108 -6.88 -5.52 4.02
CA PRO A 108 -6.36 -5.78 5.36
C PRO A 108 -5.17 -6.76 5.28
N ILE A 109 -4.08 -6.44 5.98
CA ILE A 109 -2.89 -7.28 6.11
C ILE A 109 -2.63 -7.64 7.57
N ASP A 110 -2.26 -8.89 7.83
CA ASP A 110 -2.11 -9.42 9.17
C ASP A 110 -0.76 -9.10 9.80
N TRP A 111 -0.82 -8.71 11.07
CA TRP A 111 0.35 -8.58 11.92
C TRP A 111 0.30 -9.70 12.95
N ARG A 112 1.25 -10.65 12.88
CA ARG A 112 1.31 -11.73 13.87
C ARG A 112 1.71 -11.12 15.21
N ARG A 113 0.82 -11.15 16.21
CA ARG A 113 1.23 -10.96 17.61
C ARG A 113 2.33 -11.97 17.94
N SER A 114 3.46 -11.51 18.47
CA SER A 114 4.39 -12.44 19.11
C SER A 114 3.75 -12.97 20.39
N ASN A 115 4.08 -14.20 20.80
CA ASN A 115 3.59 -14.79 22.06
C ASN A 115 3.97 -13.96 23.30
N ASP A 116 4.86 -12.98 23.15
CA ASP A 116 5.52 -12.26 24.24
C ASP A 116 4.98 -10.81 24.39
N GLY A 117 3.84 -10.50 23.75
CA GLY A 117 3.17 -9.19 23.88
C GLY A 117 3.88 -8.00 23.21
N LYS A 118 5.05 -8.19 22.59
CA LYS A 118 5.78 -7.14 21.85
C LYS A 118 5.58 -7.24 20.34
N GLN A 119 5.64 -6.07 19.68
CA GLN A 119 5.53 -5.74 18.26
C GLN A 119 5.21 -6.90 17.29
N GLY A 120 4.10 -6.73 16.56
CA GLY A 120 3.69 -7.70 15.55
C GLY A 120 4.77 -7.90 14.50
N LYS A 121 5.05 -9.15 14.15
CA LYS A 121 5.93 -9.48 13.01
C LYS A 121 5.08 -9.45 11.73
N VAL A 122 5.67 -8.96 10.63
CA VAL A 122 5.07 -9.07 9.29
C VAL A 122 4.73 -10.54 9.04
N ASN A 123 3.48 -10.84 8.72
CA ASN A 123 3.05 -12.18 8.32
C ASN A 123 3.46 -12.42 6.85
N PRO A 124 4.34 -13.39 6.52
CA PRO A 124 4.72 -13.66 5.14
C PRO A 124 3.54 -14.03 4.24
N ASN A 125 2.45 -14.57 4.80
CA ASN A 125 1.25 -14.89 4.05
C ASN A 125 0.54 -13.64 3.50
N ASN A 126 0.83 -12.45 4.02
CA ASN A 126 0.32 -11.20 3.46
C ASN A 126 0.75 -11.03 2.00
N PHE A 127 1.95 -11.47 1.62
CA PHE A 127 2.41 -11.39 0.23
C PHE A 127 1.54 -12.24 -0.71
N ILE A 128 1.09 -13.40 -0.25
CA ILE A 128 0.20 -14.29 -1.01
C ILE A 128 -1.16 -13.61 -1.22
N GLU A 129 -1.73 -13.02 -0.16
CA GLU A 129 -3.02 -12.34 -0.25
C GLU A 129 -2.97 -11.05 -1.06
N ILE A 130 -1.86 -10.31 -1.01
CA ILE A 130 -1.60 -9.18 -1.90
C ILE A 130 -1.58 -9.69 -3.35
N ALA A 131 -0.78 -10.71 -3.68
CA ALA A 131 -0.69 -11.25 -5.03
C ALA A 131 -2.06 -11.69 -5.60
N LYS A 132 -2.83 -12.47 -4.84
CA LYS A 132 -4.20 -12.88 -5.22
C LYS A 132 -5.14 -11.69 -5.39
N SER A 133 -5.00 -10.65 -4.58
CA SER A 133 -5.85 -9.46 -4.68
C SER A 133 -5.50 -8.62 -5.90
N VAL A 134 -4.22 -8.51 -6.26
CA VAL A 134 -3.78 -7.91 -7.52
C VAL A 134 -4.32 -8.70 -8.72
N GLU A 135 -4.28 -10.04 -8.69
CA GLU A 135 -4.86 -10.88 -9.74
C GLU A 135 -6.35 -10.64 -9.95
N ARG A 136 -7.12 -10.60 -8.86
CA ARG A 136 -8.57 -10.45 -8.92
C ARG A 136 -9.01 -9.04 -9.32
N SER A 137 -8.32 -8.02 -8.84
CA SER A 137 -8.75 -6.61 -8.98
C SER A 137 -8.06 -5.86 -10.11
N GLY A 138 -6.86 -6.28 -10.51
CA GLY A 138 -6.00 -5.51 -11.43
C GLY A 138 -5.42 -4.23 -10.84
N LYS A 139 -5.68 -3.95 -9.55
CA LYS A 139 -5.21 -2.74 -8.85
C LYS A 139 -3.74 -2.83 -8.46
N THR A 140 -3.09 -1.68 -8.36
CA THR A 140 -1.69 -1.52 -7.96
C THR A 140 -1.61 -1.45 -6.43
N PRO A 141 -0.94 -2.42 -5.76
CA PRO A 141 -0.83 -2.43 -4.32
C PRO A 141 0.11 -1.34 -3.83
N LEU A 142 -0.32 -0.61 -2.81
CA LEU A 142 0.50 0.28 -2.00
C LEU A 142 0.78 -0.40 -0.66
N VAL A 143 2.06 -0.59 -0.35
CA VAL A 143 2.54 -1.28 0.85
C VAL A 143 3.46 -0.41 1.68
N ALA A 144 3.26 -0.45 2.99
CA ALA A 144 4.21 0.10 3.94
C ALA A 144 5.42 -0.83 4.02
N ALA A 145 6.60 -0.33 3.67
CA ALA A 145 7.86 -1.06 3.77
C ALA A 145 8.35 -1.01 5.22
N HIS A 146 7.91 -1.99 6.01
CA HIS A 146 8.44 -2.19 7.36
C HIS A 146 9.82 -2.84 7.31
N ASN A 147 10.67 -2.48 8.26
CA ASN A 147 11.94 -3.16 8.46
C ASN A 147 11.69 -4.64 8.82
N PRO A 148 12.18 -5.61 8.04
CA PRO A 148 11.92 -7.04 8.29
C PRO A 148 12.68 -7.60 9.51
N SER A 149 13.49 -6.80 10.21
CA SER A 149 14.28 -7.27 11.35
C SER A 149 13.44 -7.54 12.60
N LYS A 150 13.71 -8.66 13.28
CA LYS A 150 13.10 -9.02 14.57
C LYS A 150 13.41 -8.02 15.69
N SER A 151 14.47 -7.21 15.53
CA SER A 151 14.96 -6.23 16.51
C SER A 151 14.62 -4.78 16.15
N GLY A 152 13.95 -4.53 15.01
CA GLY A 152 13.72 -3.18 14.51
C GLY A 152 14.98 -2.47 13.98
N SER A 153 16.13 -3.14 13.92
CA SER A 153 17.41 -2.62 13.43
C SER A 153 17.87 -3.29 12.12
N LEU A 154 18.28 -2.48 11.14
CA LEU A 154 19.01 -2.97 9.97
C LEU A 154 20.50 -2.92 10.27
N LYS A 155 21.20 -4.06 10.13
CA LYS A 155 22.66 -3.99 9.94
C LYS A 155 22.88 -3.35 8.57
N ARG A 156 23.65 -2.26 8.53
CA ARG A 156 24.04 -1.60 7.28
C ARG A 156 24.66 -2.67 6.37
N ALA A 157 24.17 -2.80 5.13
CA ALA A 157 24.80 -3.68 4.17
C ALA A 157 26.27 -3.27 4.05
N VAL A 158 27.19 -4.19 4.30
CA VAL A 158 28.61 -3.97 4.00
C VAL A 158 28.69 -3.95 2.49
N THR A 159 28.80 -2.77 1.90
CA THR A 159 29.14 -2.62 0.50
C THR A 159 30.55 -3.20 0.34
N ALA A 160 30.65 -4.38 -0.27
CA ALA A 160 31.92 -4.82 -0.83
C ALA A 160 32.35 -3.73 -1.83
N ARG A 161 33.47 -3.08 -1.53
CA ARG A 161 34.18 -2.22 -2.48
C ARG A 161 35.06 -3.08 -3.35
#